data_AF-A0A8T0BH02-F1
#
_entry.id   AF-A0A8T0BH02-F1
#
_cell.length_a   1.000
_cell.length_b   1.000
_cell.length_c   1.000
_cell.angle_alpha   90.00
_cell.angle_beta   90.00
_cell.angle_gamma   90.00
#
_symmetry.space_group_name_H-M   'P 1'
#
loop_
_entity.id
_entity.type
_entity.pdbx_description
1 polymer ?
#
loop_
_entity_poly.entity_id
_entity_poly.type
_entity_poly.pdbx_seq_one_letter_code
_entity_poly.pdbx_strand_id
1 'polypeptide(L)'
;GCYASVVHLLPADTKWKGSKARNIGGGFKLLYHGVDGKRNGVVILKEEYSKSVVEVKRVSDRVMNMKLEVEGVMINVISAYASQVGCEMEEKEKYSSELDEVVDGVPRKE
;
A
#
# COMPACT_ATOMS: atom_id res chain seq x y z
N GLY A 1 -9.61 3.05 -20.46
CA GLY A 1 -8.34 3.08 -19.72
C GLY A 1 -8.50 2.20 -18.51
N CYS A 2 -7.80 1.07 -18.47
CA CYS A 2 -7.92 0.08 -17.41
C CYS A 2 -7.32 0.62 -16.11
N TYR A 3 -8.12 0.75 -15.07
CA TYR A 3 -7.64 1.02 -13.72
C TYR A 3 -7.28 -0.30 -13.08
N ALA A 4 -5.98 -0.56 -12.91
CA ALA A 4 -5.51 -1.72 -12.18
C ALA A 4 -5.39 -1.35 -10.69
N SER A 5 -6.44 -1.64 -9.91
CA SER A 5 -6.33 -1.71 -8.46
C SER A 5 -5.58 -2.98 -8.10
N VAL A 6 -4.25 -2.91 -8.04
CA VAL A 6 -3.43 -4.07 -7.66
C VAL A 6 -3.34 -4.10 -6.13
N VAL A 7 -4.10 -4.99 -5.51
CA VAL A 7 -3.93 -5.33 -4.09
C VAL A 7 -2.84 -6.38 -3.97
N HIS A 8 -1.63 -5.97 -3.60
CA HIS A 8 -0.53 -6.90 -3.37
C HIS A 8 -0.50 -7.28 -1.88
N LEU A 9 -0.82 -8.54 -1.58
CA LEU A 9 -0.68 -9.10 -0.24
C LEU A 9 0.77 -9.56 -0.04
N LEU A 10 1.63 -8.71 0.55
CA LEU A 10 3.01 -9.08 0.88
C LEU A 10 3.10 -9.65 2.31
N PRO A 11 3.99 -10.62 2.58
CA PRO A 11 4.21 -11.13 3.93
C PRO A 11 4.81 -10.03 4.83
N ALA A 12 4.09 -9.66 5.88
CA ALA A 12 4.40 -8.53 6.77
C ALA A 12 5.50 -8.81 7.83
N ASP A 13 6.32 -9.87 7.69
CA ASP A 13 7.36 -10.24 8.67
C ASP A 13 8.66 -9.46 8.48
N THR A 14 8.55 -8.15 8.28
CA THR A 14 9.71 -7.25 8.23
C THR A 14 9.71 -6.41 9.50
N LYS A 15 10.74 -6.52 10.34
CA LYS A 15 10.83 -5.74 11.59
C LYS A 15 11.33 -4.31 11.36
N TRP A 16 10.97 -3.71 10.21
CA TRP A 16 11.49 -2.39 9.82
C TRP A 16 10.68 -1.27 10.47
N LYS A 17 11.38 -0.32 11.10
CA LYS A 17 10.76 0.86 11.71
C LYS A 17 10.93 2.08 10.80
N GLY A 18 9.93 2.95 10.81
CA GLY A 18 9.87 4.21 10.09
C GLY A 18 9.29 4.09 8.68
N SER A 19 9.24 5.25 8.01
CA SER A 19 8.81 5.39 6.61
C SER A 19 10.04 5.60 5.74
N LYS A 20 10.42 4.63 4.90
CA LYS A 20 11.52 4.81 3.94
C LYS A 20 11.21 4.20 2.57
N ALA A 21 11.97 4.66 1.58
CA ALA A 21 12.06 4.05 0.26
C ALA A 21 13.49 3.52 0.05
N ARG A 22 13.63 2.28 -0.43
CA ARG A 22 14.93 1.64 -0.68
C ARG A 22 14.92 0.92 -2.03
N ASN A 23 15.96 1.09 -2.84
CA ASN A 23 16.14 0.25 -4.03
C ASN A 23 16.60 -1.15 -3.60
N ILE A 24 15.90 -2.18 -4.11
CA ILE A 24 16.19 -3.59 -3.78
C ILE A 24 16.95 -4.32 -4.90
N GLY A 25 17.38 -3.59 -5.93
CA GLY A 25 18.01 -4.15 -7.13
C GLY A 25 16.99 -4.57 -8.19
N GLY A 26 17.48 -4.92 -9.39
CA GLY A 26 16.62 -5.35 -10.50
C GLY A 26 15.68 -4.26 -11.05
N GLY A 27 15.93 -2.99 -10.75
CA GLY A 27 15.06 -1.88 -11.14
C GLY A 27 13.78 -1.77 -10.31
N PHE A 28 13.78 -2.24 -9.05
CA PHE A 28 12.65 -2.09 -8.13
C PHE A 28 13.01 -1.23 -6.91
N LYS A 29 12.03 -0.43 -6.48
CA LYS A 29 12.02 0.42 -5.29
C LYS A 29 10.96 -0.08 -4.33
N LEU A 30 11.40 -0.41 -3.13
CA LEU A 30 10.59 -0.82 -2.01
C LEU A 30 10.24 0.41 -1.16
N LEU A 31 8.95 0.67 -0.94
CA LEU A 31 8.47 1.61 0.05
C LEU A 31 7.88 0.84 1.20
N TYR A 32 8.31 1.15 2.42
CA TYR A 32 7.75 0.52 3.61
C TYR A 32 7.36 1.56 4.64
N HIS A 33 6.37 1.20 5.45
CA HIS A 33 5.95 1.93 6.62
C HIS A 33 5.75 0.95 7.78
N GLY A 34 6.44 1.21 8.89
CA GLY A 34 6.30 0.42 10.11
C GLY A 34 6.41 1.31 11.34
N VAL A 35 5.45 1.19 12.26
CA VAL A 35 5.43 1.98 13.50
C VAL A 35 6.19 1.23 14.61
N ASP A 36 5.76 0.02 14.95
CA ASP A 36 6.29 -0.72 16.11
C ASP A 36 7.28 -1.84 15.75
N GLY A 37 7.58 -2.06 14.47
CA GLY A 37 8.46 -3.12 14.00
C GLY A 37 7.88 -4.53 14.19
N LYS A 38 6.56 -4.64 14.40
CA LYS A 38 5.80 -5.89 14.47
C LYS A 38 4.96 -6.15 13.22
N ARG A 39 4.48 -5.08 12.57
CA ARG A 39 3.53 -5.08 11.46
C ARG A 39 3.89 -3.90 10.56
N ASN A 40 4.05 -4.18 9.27
CA ASN A 40 4.54 -3.21 8.30
C ASN A 40 3.75 -3.28 6.99
N GLY A 41 3.43 -2.11 6.44
CA GLY A 41 2.93 -1.95 5.09
C GLY A 41 4.11 -1.90 4.13
N VAL A 42 4.00 -2.62 3.01
CA VAL A 42 5.07 -2.70 2.00
C VAL A 42 4.47 -2.52 0.61
N VAL A 43 5.03 -1.60 -0.16
CA VAL A 43 4.73 -1.41 -1.58
C VAL A 43 6.01 -1.61 -2.39
N ILE A 44 5.97 -2.47 -3.41
CA ILE A 44 7.08 -2.64 -4.35
C ILE A 44 6.68 -1.93 -5.64
N LEU A 45 7.52 -1.00 -6.07
CA LEU A 45 7.32 -0.20 -7.26
C LEU A 45 8.51 -0.39 -8.19
N LYS A 46 8.28 -0.55 -9.50
CA LYS A 46 9.37 -0.54 -10.47
C LYS A 46 9.96 0.87 -10.56
N GLU A 47 11.28 0.99 -10.59
CA GLU A 47 12.01 2.27 -10.54
C GLU A 47 11.59 3.21 -11.68
N GLU A 48 11.23 2.67 -12.84
CA GLU A 48 10.70 3.44 -13.97
C GLU A 48 9.44 4.24 -13.60
N TYR A 49 8.59 3.70 -12.73
CA TYR A 49 7.38 4.35 -12.25
C TYR A 49 7.62 5.22 -11.02
N SER A 50 8.86 5.29 -10.50
CA SER A 50 9.14 6.10 -9.31
C SER A 50 8.95 7.60 -9.55
N LYS A 51 9.08 8.07 -10.80
CA LYS A 51 8.79 9.45 -11.21
C LYS A 51 7.29 9.69 -11.42
N SER A 52 6.53 8.64 -11.64
CA SER A 52 5.08 8.67 -11.82
C SER A 52 4.31 8.73 -10.50
N VAL A 53 4.98 8.58 -9.35
CA VAL A 53 4.32 8.64 -8.04
C VAL A 53 3.84 10.07 -7.77
N VAL A 54 2.53 10.24 -7.69
CA VAL A 54 1.87 11.51 -7.36
C VAL A 54 1.69 11.63 -5.85
N GLU A 55 1.28 10.55 -5.19
CA GLU A 55 0.93 10.58 -3.77
C GLU A 55 1.19 9.22 -3.11
N VAL A 56 1.66 9.23 -1.86
CA VAL A 56 1.75 8.04 -1.02
C VAL A 56 1.06 8.33 0.31
N LYS A 57 -0.12 7.73 0.51
CA LYS A 57 -0.88 7.79 1.76
C LYS A 57 -0.61 6.55 2.61
N ARG A 58 -0.25 6.78 3.87
CA ARG A 58 -0.02 5.74 4.87
C ARG A 58 -1.17 5.81 5.85
N VAL A 59 -2.18 4.96 5.64
CA VAL A 59 -3.41 4.98 6.44
C VAL A 59 -3.16 4.30 7.78
N SER A 60 -2.48 3.14 7.74
CA SER A 60 -2.04 2.44 8.94
C SER A 60 -0.74 1.68 8.70
N ASP A 61 -0.27 0.99 9.75
CA ASP A 61 0.83 0.01 9.66
C ASP A 61 0.49 -1.18 8.75
N ARG A 62 -0.78 -1.33 8.35
CA ARG A 62 -1.26 -2.42 7.50
C ARG A 62 -1.77 -1.96 6.14
N VAL A 63 -2.28 -0.72 6.04
CA VAL A 63 -2.87 -0.19 4.81
C VAL A 63 -2.07 1.02 4.30
N MET A 64 -1.54 0.88 3.10
CA MET A 64 -0.87 1.95 2.35
C MET A 64 -1.53 2.10 0.98
N ASN A 65 -1.72 3.33 0.55
CA ASN A 65 -2.19 3.66 -0.79
C ASN A 65 -1.14 4.50 -1.53
N MET A 66 -0.95 4.23 -2.80
CA MET A 66 -0.06 4.96 -3.69
C MET A 66 -0.79 5.33 -4.97
N LYS A 67 -0.75 6.61 -5.33
CA LYS A 67 -1.24 7.12 -6.61
C LYS A 67 -0.09 7.31 -7.57
N LEU A 68 -0.26 6.80 -8.77
CA LEU A 68 0.67 6.94 -9.88
C LEU A 68 -0.04 7.59 -11.06
N GLU A 69 0.64 8.47 -11.78
CA GLU A 69 0.22 8.96 -13.09
C GLU A 69 1.19 8.43 -14.14
N VAL A 70 0.69 7.57 -15.02
CA VAL A 70 1.48 6.98 -16.11
C VAL A 70 0.78 7.33 -17.42
N GLU A 71 1.44 8.15 -18.24
CA GLU A 71 0.94 8.56 -19.56
C GLU A 71 -0.49 9.13 -19.54
N GLY A 72 -0.80 9.95 -18.52
CA GLY A 72 -2.13 10.55 -18.34
C GLY A 72 -3.19 9.60 -17.74
N VAL A 73 -2.81 8.39 -17.35
CA VAL A 73 -3.68 7.45 -16.62
C VAL A 73 -3.32 7.43 -15.15
N MET A 74 -4.32 7.71 -14.30
CA MET A 74 -4.19 7.61 -12.84
C MET A 74 -4.37 6.15 -12.38
N ILE A 75 -3.36 5.59 -11.73
CA ILE A 75 -3.36 4.24 -11.16
C ILE A 75 -3.31 4.36 -9.63
N ASN A 76 -4.19 3.65 -8.93
CA ASN A 76 -4.17 3.56 -7.47
C ASN A 76 -3.70 2.16 -7.06
N VAL A 77 -2.63 2.10 -6.29
CA VAL A 77 -2.04 0.86 -5.76
C VAL A 77 -2.28 0.83 -4.27
N ILE A 78 -3.07 -0.13 -3.81
CA ILE A 78 -3.41 -0.30 -2.40
C ILE A 78 -2.66 -1.53 -1.89
N SER A 79 -1.72 -1.35 -0.98
CA SER A 79 -1.12 -2.43 -0.22
C SER A 79 -1.87 -2.56 1.10
N ALA A 80 -2.47 -3.72 1.34
CA ALA A 80 -3.12 -4.03 2.60
C ALA A 80 -2.64 -5.39 3.12
N TYR A 81 -2.36 -5.49 4.43
CA TYR A 81 -2.07 -6.76 5.08
C TYR A 81 -3.27 -7.23 5.89
N ALA A 82 -3.81 -8.41 5.52
CA ALA A 82 -4.97 -8.99 6.19
C ALA A 82 -4.68 -9.26 7.69
N SER A 83 -5.66 -8.97 8.53
CA SER A 83 -5.62 -9.36 9.95
C SER A 83 -5.53 -10.89 10.07
N GLN A 84 -4.63 -11.38 10.93
CA GLN A 84 -4.40 -12.82 11.10
C GLN A 84 -5.62 -13.50 11.74
N VAL A 85 -5.78 -14.80 11.44
CA VAL A 85 -6.82 -15.64 12.06
C VAL A 85 -6.57 -15.70 13.57
N GLY A 86 -7.49 -15.10 14.35
CA GLY A 86 -7.36 -14.96 15.81
C GLY A 86 -7.17 -13.52 16.31
N CYS A 87 -7.10 -12.51 15.43
CA CYS A 87 -7.19 -11.11 15.88
C CYS A 87 -8.58 -10.78 16.42
N GLU A 88 -8.63 -9.83 17.34
CA GLU A 88 -9.86 -9.30 17.92
C GLU A 88 -10.81 -8.79 16.84
N MET A 89 -12.12 -8.91 17.06
CA MET A 89 -13.13 -8.48 16.09
C MET A 89 -13.00 -6.99 15.77
N GLU A 90 -12.68 -6.18 16.78
CA GLU A 90 -12.40 -4.75 16.62
C GLU A 90 -11.21 -4.47 15.67
N GLU A 91 -10.13 -5.26 15.74
CA GLU A 91 -9.01 -5.13 14.81
C GLU A 91 -9.40 -5.50 13.36
N LYS A 92 -10.34 -6.43 13.19
CA LYS A 92 -10.86 -6.83 11.87
C LYS A 92 -11.77 -5.75 11.29
N GLU A 93 -12.68 -5.22 12.10
CA GLU A 93 -13.59 -4.15 11.69
C GLU A 93 -12.83 -2.88 11.35
N LYS A 94 -11.86 -2.49 12.17
CA LYS A 94 -10.98 -1.35 11.90
C LYS A 94 -10.23 -1.52 10.58
N TYR A 95 -9.62 -2.69 10.36
CA TYR A 95 -8.94 -2.99 9.09
C TYR A 95 -9.88 -2.91 7.89
N SER A 96 -11.08 -3.49 7.99
CA SER A 96 -12.09 -3.42 6.92
C SER A 96 -12.52 -1.98 6.65
N SER A 97 -12.74 -1.17 7.69
CA SER A 97 -13.10 0.24 7.54
C SER A 97 -11.98 1.07 6.89
N GLU A 98 -10.72 0.86 7.28
CA GLU A 98 -9.55 1.54 6.70
C GLU A 98 -9.39 1.19 5.21
N LEU A 99 -9.63 -0.06 4.83
CA LEU A 99 -9.62 -0.49 3.43
C LEU A 99 -10.76 0.13 2.64
N ASP A 100 -11.97 0.11 3.19
CA ASP A 100 -13.16 0.63 2.52
C ASP A 100 -13.02 2.13 2.23
N GLU A 101 -12.54 2.91 3.22
CA GLU A 101 -12.26 4.35 3.04
C GLU A 101 -11.25 4.61 1.93
N VAL A 102 -10.18 3.80 1.85
CA VAL A 102 -9.18 3.95 0.79
C VAL A 102 -9.76 3.62 -0.57
N VAL A 103 -10.57 2.56 -0.66
CA VAL A 103 -11.20 2.09 -1.91
C VAL A 103 -12.31 3.04 -2.36
N ASP A 104 -13.06 3.65 -1.44
CA ASP A 104 -14.05 4.68 -1.73
C ASP A 104 -13.40 5.97 -2.23
N GLY A 105 -12.24 6.35 -1.67
CA GLY A 105 -11.44 7.47 -2.13
C GLY A 105 -10.77 7.29 -3.50
N VAL A 106 -10.84 6.09 -4.10
CA VAL A 106 -10.39 5.87 -5.49
C VAL A 106 -11.54 6.26 -6.42
N PRO A 107 -11.33 7.23 -7.33
CA PRO A 107 -12.38 7.65 -8.26
C PRO A 107 -12.83 6.46 -9.10
N ARG A 108 -14.05 5.98 -8.85
CA ARG A 108 -14.72 4.98 -9.67
C ARG A 108 -15.29 5.73 -10.88
N LYS A 109 -14.83 5.41 -12.08
CA LYS A 109 -15.54 5.88 -13.28
C LYS A 109 -16.85 5.11 -13.40
N GLU A 110 -17.94 5.83 -13.53
CA GLU A 110 -19.11 5.38 -14.29
C GLU A 110 -18.76 5.23 -15.78
#